data_AF-A0A979H506-F1
#
_entry.id   AF-A0A979H506-F1
#
_cell.length_a   1.000
_cell.length_b   1.000
_cell.length_c   1.000
_cell.angle_alpha   90.00
_cell.angle_beta   90.00
_cell.angle_gamma   90.00
#
_symmetry.space_group_name_H-M   'P 1'
#
loop_
_entity.id
_entity.type
_entity.pdbx_description
1 polymer ?
#
loop_
_entity_poly.entity_id
_entity_poly.type
_entity_poly.pdbx_seq_one_letter_code
_entity_poly.pdbx_strand_id
1 'polypeptide(L)' 'MNARKAVLADNPELILRVLQLRFDESLSYPRISAQTGISKTAIFSLVRRFHQVFTDWPLSGEYSCGQLARALFPG' A
#
# COMPACT_ATOMS: atom_id res chain seq x y z
N MET A 1 18.49 7.35 7.77
CA MET A 1 17.21 7.97 7.33
C MET A 1 16.42 7.00 6.48
N ASN A 2 15.10 6.92 6.68
CA ASN A 2 14.20 5.86 6.21
C ASN A 2 13.94 5.87 4.68
N ALA A 3 14.93 5.49 3.86
CA ALA A 3 14.76 5.40 2.40
C ALA A 3 13.60 4.48 1.96
N ARG A 4 13.22 3.50 2.79
CA ARG A 4 12.11 2.56 2.51
C ARG A 4 10.71 3.12 2.77
N LYS A 5 10.59 4.16 3.61
CA LYS A 5 9.31 4.83 3.89
C LYS A 5 8.99 5.89 2.81
N ALA A 6 10.03 6.48 2.23
CA ALA A 6 9.96 7.45 1.15
C ALA A 6 9.28 6.86 -0.10
N VAL A 7 9.78 5.73 -0.62
CA VAL A 7 9.30 5.17 -1.90
C VAL A 7 7.79 4.95 -1.99
N LEU A 8 7.13 4.49 -0.91
CA LEU A 8 5.68 4.33 -0.92
C LEU A 8 4.94 5.66 -0.76
N ALA A 9 5.41 6.54 0.14
CA ALA A 9 4.77 7.84 0.35
C ALA A 9 4.89 8.77 -0.87
N ASP A 10 6.00 8.66 -1.61
CA ASP A 10 6.30 9.45 -2.80
C ASP A 10 5.68 8.88 -4.08
N ASN A 11 5.14 7.65 -4.05
CA ASN A 11 4.55 6.99 -5.20
C ASN A 11 3.15 6.41 -4.86
N PRO A 12 2.09 7.22 -4.98
CA PRO A 12 0.75 6.83 -4.61
C PRO A 12 0.16 5.73 -5.52
N GLU A 13 0.59 5.65 -6.78
CA GLU A 13 0.21 4.56 -7.69
C GLU A 13 0.76 3.22 -7.22
N LEU A 14 1.98 3.21 -6.68
CA LEU A 14 2.60 1.99 -6.15
C LEU A 14 1.88 1.48 -4.90
N ILE A 15 1.39 2.38 -4.05
CA ILE A 15 0.52 2.02 -2.91
C ILE A 15 -0.71 1.28 -3.43
N LEU A 16 -1.44 1.87 -4.39
CA LEU A 16 -2.66 1.27 -4.94
C LEU A 16 -2.35 -0.10 -5.55
N ARG A 17 -1.27 -0.21 -6.33
CA ARG A 17 -0.86 -1.47 -6.96
C ARG A 17 -0.56 -2.56 -5.93
N VAL A 18 0.14 -2.23 -4.84
CA VAL A 18 0.40 -3.21 -3.77
C VAL A 18 -0.88 -3.68 -3.10
N LEU A 19 -1.85 -2.79 -2.87
CA LEU A 19 -3.14 -3.14 -2.26
C LEU A 19 -3.98 -4.02 -3.21
N GLN A 20 -4.05 -3.69 -4.50
CA GLN A 20 -4.71 -4.54 -5.51
C GLN A 20 -4.08 -5.93 -5.59
N LEU A 21 -2.75 -6.01 -5.65
CA LEU A 21 -2.04 -7.30 -5.65
C LEU A 21 -2.35 -8.13 -4.40
N ARG A 22 -2.55 -7.47 -3.25
CA ARG A 22 -2.84 -8.15 -1.98
C ARG A 22 -4.29 -8.58 -1.85
N PHE A 23 -5.24 -7.71 -2.20
CA PHE A 23 -6.65 -7.92 -1.91
C PHE A 23 -7.45 -8.45 -3.10
N ASP A 24 -7.16 -8.00 -4.32
CA ASP A 24 -7.83 -8.50 -5.54
C ASP A 24 -7.17 -9.79 -6.03
N GLU A 25 -5.84 -9.75 -6.21
CA GLU A 25 -5.09 -10.89 -6.75
C GLU A 25 -4.66 -11.89 -5.65
N SER A 26 -4.93 -11.57 -4.38
CA SER A 26 -4.64 -12.44 -3.21
C SER A 26 -3.17 -12.91 -3.14
N LEU A 27 -2.23 -12.12 -3.65
CA LEU A 27 -0.83 -12.51 -3.68
C LEU A 27 -0.19 -12.49 -2.29
N SER A 28 0.78 -13.40 -2.10
CA SER A 28 1.60 -13.45 -0.90
C SER A 28 2.61 -12.29 -0.88
N TYR A 29 3.00 -11.82 0.32
CA TYR A 29 3.99 -10.74 0.45
C TYR A 29 5.31 -11.01 -0.29
N PRO A 30 5.85 -12.25 -0.35
CA PRO A 30 7.00 -12.53 -1.19
C PRO A 30 6.77 -12.30 -2.69
N ARG A 31 5.59 -12.67 -3.23
CA ARG A 31 5.27 -12.45 -4.65
C ARG A 31 5.11 -10.98 -4.97
N ILE A 32 4.42 -10.23 -4.11
CA ILE A 32 4.29 -8.78 -4.25
C ILE A 32 5.67 -8.11 -4.22
N SER A 33 6.53 -8.50 -3.28
CA SER A 33 7.89 -7.96 -3.14
C SER A 33 8.73 -8.18 -4.40
N ALA A 34 8.63 -9.37 -5.01
CA ALA A 34 9.33 -9.68 -6.25
C ALA A 34 8.82 -8.87 -7.45
N GLN A 35 7.52 -8.52 -7.49
CA GLN A 35 6.94 -7.74 -8.59
C GLN A 35 7.15 -6.23 -8.46
N THR A 36 7.14 -5.70 -7.24
CA THR A 36 7.18 -4.24 -7.01
C THR A 36 8.53 -3.72 -6.55
N GLY A 37 9.46 -4.62 -6.18
CA GLY A 37 10.74 -4.26 -5.56
C GLY A 37 10.61 -3.76 -4.11
N ILE A 38 9.40 -3.69 -3.57
CA ILE A 38 9.16 -3.24 -2.19
C ILE A 38 9.46 -4.38 -1.22
N SER A 39 10.15 -4.05 -0.13
CA SER A 39 10.46 -5.05 0.91
C SER A 39 9.18 -5.64 1.53
N LYS A 40 9.20 -6.94 1.86
CA LYS A 40 8.09 -7.64 2.52
C LYS A 40 7.61 -6.91 3.79
N THR A 41 8.53 -6.36 4.57
CA THR A 41 8.22 -5.59 5.80
C THR A 41 7.45 -4.30 5.50
N ALA A 42 7.80 -3.60 4.42
CA ALA A 42 7.09 -2.40 4.00
C ALA A 42 5.67 -2.75 3.49
N ILE A 43 5.52 -3.85 2.74
CA ILE A 43 4.21 -4.37 2.32
C ILE A 43 3.35 -4.73 3.53
N PHE A 44 3.89 -5.51 4.47
CA PHE A 44 3.19 -5.86 5.71
C PHE A 44 2.74 -4.62 6.50
N SER A 45 3.63 -3.64 6.63
CA SER A 45 3.34 -2.38 7.33
C SER A 45 2.25 -1.58 6.61
N LEU A 46 2.27 -1.53 5.28
CA LEU A 46 1.26 -0.87 4.47
C LEU A 46 -0.11 -1.54 4.66
N VAL A 47 -0.19 -2.86 4.52
CA VAL A 47 -1.44 -3.63 4.67
C VAL A 47 -1.99 -3.50 6.09
N ARG A 48 -1.14 -3.59 7.11
CA ARG A 48 -1.54 -3.36 8.50
C ARG A 48 -2.15 -1.97 8.69
N ARG A 49 -1.53 -0.94 8.10
CA ARG A 49 -1.99 0.44 8.23
C ARG A 49 -3.28 0.68 7.44
N PHE A 50 -3.43 0.02 6.29
CA PHE A 50 -4.68 0.00 5.54
C PHE A 50 -5.84 -0.50 6.41
N HIS A 51 -5.69 -1.66 7.08
CA HIS A 51 -6.72 -2.18 7.98
C HIS A 51 -6.99 -1.31 9.22
N GLN A 52 -6.09 -0.39 9.57
CA GLN A 52 -6.31 0.56 10.67
C GLN A 52 -7.12 1.79 10.22
N VAL A 53 -7.03 2.16 8.95
CA VAL A 53 -7.63 3.38 8.39
C VAL A 53 -8.93 3.06 7.65
N PHE A 54 -8.99 1.92 6.97
CA PHE A 54 -10.10 1.50 6.13
C PHE A 54 -10.70 0.20 6.64
N THR A 55 -12.03 0.13 6.60
CA THR A 55 -12.81 -1.02 7.06
C THR A 55 -12.86 -2.12 6.00
N ASP A 56 -12.93 -1.74 4.72
CA ASP A 56 -13.21 -2.67 3.62
C ASP A 56 -12.38 -2.37 2.37
N TRP A 57 -12.28 -3.39 1.52
CA TRP A 57 -11.75 -3.33 0.16
C TRP A 57 -12.75 -3.98 -0.81
N PRO A 58 -12.98 -3.45 -2.02
CA PRO A 58 -12.40 -2.21 -2.57
C PRO A 58 -12.92 -0.98 -1.82
N LEU A 59 -12.20 0.13 -1.92
CA LEU A 59 -12.60 1.38 -1.29
C LEU A 59 -13.99 1.80 -1.83
N SER A 60 -14.94 2.02 -0.93
CA SER A 60 -16.33 2.33 -1.27
C SER A 60 -16.55 3.74 -1.85
N GLY A 61 -15.47 4.50 -2.08
CA GLY A 61 -15.49 5.84 -2.64
C GLY A 61 -14.32 6.06 -3.61
N GLU A 62 -14.47 7.05 -4.49
CA GLU A 62 -13.43 7.48 -5.45
C GLU A 62 -12.24 8.14 -4.72
N TYR A 63 -11.46 7.36 -3.99
CA TYR A 63 -10.18 7.82 -3.47
C TYR A 63 -9.20 7.96 -4.64
N SER A 64 -8.79 9.18 -4.95
CA SER A 64 -7.61 9.37 -5.79
C SER A 64 -6.38 8.76 -5.10
N CYS A 65 -5.39 8.32 -5.89
CA CYS A 65 -4.14 7.76 -5.36
C CYS A 65 -3.49 8.70 -4.33
N GLY A 66 -3.55 10.02 -4.55
CA GLY A 66 -3.03 11.03 -3.61
C GLY A 66 -3.78 11.11 -2.28
N GLN A 67 -5.11 10.97 -2.28
CA GLN A 67 -5.91 10.91 -1.05
C GLN A 67 -5.64 9.63 -0.27
N LEU A 68 -5.51 8.50 -0.97
CA LEU A 68 -5.12 7.22 -0.39
C LEU A 68 -3.75 7.30 0.30
N ALA A 69 -2.75 7.88 -0.39
CA ALA A 69 -1.41 8.04 0.18
C ALA A 69 -1.41 8.94 1.43
N ARG A 70 -2.13 10.07 1.41
CA ARG A 70 -2.25 10.95 2.60
C ARG A 70 -2.94 10.26 3.77
N ALA A 71 -3.98 9.47 3.52
CA ALA A 71 -4.68 8.74 4.57
C ALA A 71 -3.79 7.66 5.23
N LEU A 72 -2.95 6.98 4.43
CA LEU A 72 -2.07 5.91 4.91
C LEU A 72 -0.73 6.43 5.44
N PHE A 73 -0.28 7.60 5.02
CA PHE A 73 0.97 8.20 5.45
C PHE A 73 0.73 9.67 5.83
N PRO A 74 0.02 9.93 6.95
CA PRO A 74 -0.05 11.28 7.50
C PRO A 74 1.35 11.65 7.98
N GLY A 75 1.99 12.58 7.28
CA GLY A 75 3.35 13.03 7.50
C GLY A 75 3.54 14.42 6.93
#